data_AF-A0A964ZGA0-F1
#
_entry.id   AF-A0A964ZGA0-F1
#
_cell.length_a   1.000
_cell.length_b   1.000
_cell.length_c   1.000
_cell.angle_alpha   90.00
_cell.angle_beta   90.00
_cell.angle_gamma   90.00
#
_symmetry.space_group_name_H-M   'P 1'
#
loop_
_entity.id
_entity.type
_entity.pdbx_description
1 polymer ?
#
loop_
_entity_poly.entity_id
_entity_poly.type
_entity_poly.pdbx_seq_one_letter_code
_entity_poly.pdbx_strand_id
1 'polypeptide(L)'
;MSTMTQTNSNRKLVLSDILEQRAYERIRDTRRAEIIELKRRRRISLGTIVTVMFENRATMQSQIQEMLRVERVVSDEGVLEELKAYNPLIPEAGQLCATVFIELVTDDQMREWLPKLVDIEKSIAIKLANGEVVKATVDEAHAEQLTRETVTAAVHYIRFQFTPQQVVEFAKGDVQVISTLSNYLEAVELADFTVAELLTDLRD
;
A
#
# COMPACT_ATOMS: atom_id res chain seq x y z
N MET A 1 -4.51 28.94 -30.72
CA MET A 1 -5.46 28.53 -29.65
C MET A 1 -5.25 27.05 -29.41
N SER A 2 -4.24 26.71 -28.61
CA SER A 2 -3.94 25.32 -28.26
C SER A 2 -4.58 25.05 -26.90
N THR A 3 -5.70 24.35 -26.92
CA THR A 3 -6.35 23.80 -25.74
C THR A 3 -5.41 22.76 -25.13
N MET A 4 -4.71 23.13 -24.06
CA MET A 4 -4.12 22.19 -23.12
C MET A 4 -5.28 21.39 -22.52
N THR A 5 -5.38 20.12 -22.91
CA THR A 5 -6.21 19.15 -22.21
C THR A 5 -5.61 18.99 -20.81
N GLN A 6 -6.17 19.68 -19.82
CA GLN A 6 -5.95 19.32 -18.43
C GLN A 6 -6.56 17.92 -18.24
N THR A 7 -5.72 16.89 -18.27
CA THR A 7 -6.06 15.58 -17.74
C THR A 7 -6.13 15.71 -16.23
N ASN A 8 -7.26 16.20 -15.73
CA ASN A 8 -7.56 16.25 -14.32
C ASN A 8 -7.98 14.83 -13.88
N SER A 9 -7.05 13.87 -13.91
CA SER A 9 -7.29 12.53 -13.36
C SER A 9 -7.05 12.59 -11.86
N ASN A 10 -8.00 13.16 -11.11
CA ASN A 10 -7.92 13.11 -9.66
C ASN A 10 -8.03 11.64 -9.22
N ARG A 11 -6.90 11.00 -8.92
CA ARG A 11 -6.86 9.59 -8.51
C ARG A 11 -7.50 9.35 -7.16
N LYS A 12 -7.51 10.38 -6.32
CA LYS A 12 -8.07 10.29 -4.98
C LYS A 12 -9.56 9.99 -5.06
N LEU A 13 -10.03 9.27 -4.06
CA LEU A 13 -11.44 8.99 -3.90
C LEU A 13 -12.13 10.23 -3.36
N VAL A 14 -13.32 10.48 -3.88
CA VAL A 14 -14.26 11.51 -3.39
C VAL A 14 -15.56 10.83 -2.94
N LEU A 15 -16.45 11.58 -2.31
CA LEU A 15 -17.73 11.05 -1.81
C LEU A 15 -18.52 10.29 -2.89
N SER A 16 -18.54 10.78 -4.13
CA SER A 16 -19.25 10.12 -5.23
C SER A 16 -18.66 8.79 -5.68
N ASP A 17 -17.44 8.44 -5.23
CA ASP A 17 -16.87 7.10 -5.43
C ASP A 17 -17.35 6.10 -4.38
N ILE A 18 -17.95 6.57 -3.28
CA ILE A 18 -18.41 5.72 -2.19
C ILE A 18 -19.91 5.47 -2.36
N LEU A 19 -20.24 4.22 -2.70
CA LEU A 19 -21.61 3.73 -2.71
C LEU A 19 -22.22 3.80 -1.31
N GLU A 20 -23.49 4.19 -1.25
CA GLU A 20 -24.30 4.00 -0.05
C GLU A 20 -24.36 2.53 0.36
N GLN A 21 -24.49 2.28 1.66
CA GLN A 21 -24.46 0.94 2.24
C GLN A 21 -25.39 -0.05 1.51
N ARG A 22 -26.64 0.32 1.25
CA ARG A 22 -27.61 -0.56 0.56
C ARG A 22 -27.19 -0.86 -0.88
N ALA A 23 -26.52 0.06 -1.56
CA ALA A 23 -26.01 -0.15 -2.91
C ALA A 23 -24.76 -1.04 -2.90
N TYR A 24 -23.86 -0.82 -1.94
CA TYR A 24 -22.67 -1.64 -1.77
C TYR A 24 -23.02 -3.10 -1.45
N GLU A 25 -23.97 -3.36 -0.53
CA GLU A 25 -24.39 -4.72 -0.18
C GLU A 25 -24.88 -5.55 -1.38
N ARG A 26 -25.48 -4.90 -2.40
CA ARG A 26 -25.94 -5.61 -3.61
C ARG A 26 -24.81 -6.14 -4.49
N ILE A 27 -23.63 -5.53 -4.43
CA ILE A 27 -22.49 -5.88 -5.29
C ILE A 27 -21.31 -6.44 -4.49
N ARG A 28 -21.43 -6.51 -3.16
CA ARG A 28 -20.33 -6.76 -2.23
C ARG A 28 -19.58 -8.05 -2.53
N ASP A 29 -20.30 -9.14 -2.79
CA ASP A 29 -19.68 -10.43 -3.03
C ASP A 29 -18.85 -10.44 -4.33
N THR A 30 -19.38 -9.84 -5.40
CA THR A 30 -18.65 -9.66 -6.66
C THR A 30 -17.42 -8.77 -6.46
N ARG A 31 -17.59 -7.62 -5.80
CA ARG A 31 -16.48 -6.69 -5.50
C ARG A 31 -15.40 -7.36 -4.66
N ARG A 32 -15.78 -8.14 -3.66
CA ARG A 32 -14.85 -8.86 -2.81
C ARG A 32 -14.04 -9.89 -3.61
N ALA A 33 -14.68 -10.62 -4.52
CA ALA A 33 -13.98 -11.56 -5.39
C ALA A 33 -12.97 -10.85 -6.32
N GLU A 34 -13.37 -9.74 -6.94
CA GLU A 34 -12.49 -8.90 -7.77
C GLU A 34 -11.26 -8.40 -6.99
N ILE A 35 -11.49 -7.91 -5.76
CA ILE A 35 -10.44 -7.35 -4.90
C ILE A 35 -9.49 -8.44 -4.39
N ILE A 36 -9.96 -9.66 -4.15
CA ILE A 36 -9.10 -10.79 -3.78
C ILE A 36 -8.11 -11.10 -4.92
N GLU A 37 -8.58 -11.20 -6.16
CA GLU A 37 -7.71 -11.45 -7.31
C GLU A 37 -6.75 -10.29 -7.60
N LEU A 38 -7.20 -9.05 -7.38
CA LEU A 38 -6.34 -7.88 -7.44
C LEU A 38 -5.24 -7.93 -6.38
N LYS A 39 -5.60 -8.18 -5.12
CA LYS A 39 -4.65 -8.28 -3.99
C LYS A 39 -3.65 -9.41 -4.20
N ARG A 40 -4.03 -10.53 -4.84
CA ARG A 40 -3.10 -11.63 -5.17
C ARG A 40 -1.90 -11.17 -6.02
N ARG A 41 -2.08 -10.17 -6.87
CA ARG A 41 -1.02 -9.62 -7.74
C ARG A 41 -0.21 -8.49 -7.10
N ARG A 42 -0.58 -8.10 -5.88
CA ARG A 42 -0.04 -6.93 -5.15
C ARG A 42 0.48 -7.28 -3.76
N ARG A 43 0.23 -8.51 -3.29
CA ARG A 43 0.64 -9.00 -1.97
C ARG A 43 1.93 -9.79 -2.09
N ILE A 44 2.96 -9.32 -1.40
CA ILE A 44 4.30 -9.88 -1.43
C ILE A 44 4.68 -10.32 -0.02
N SER A 45 4.90 -11.62 0.17
CA SER A 45 5.49 -12.13 1.40
C SER A 45 7.00 -11.88 1.37
N LEU A 46 7.48 -11.08 2.32
CA LEU A 46 8.89 -10.75 2.50
C LEU A 46 9.40 -11.53 3.70
N GLY A 47 10.04 -12.67 3.45
CA GLY A 47 10.38 -13.63 4.50
C GLY A 47 9.15 -14.32 5.10
N THR A 48 9.23 -14.66 6.38
CA THR A 48 8.21 -15.51 7.05
C THR A 48 7.15 -14.76 7.85
N ILE A 49 7.38 -13.48 8.17
CA ILE A 49 6.55 -12.72 9.12
C ILE A 49 6.19 -11.32 8.63
N VAL A 50 6.71 -10.88 7.47
CA VAL A 50 6.34 -9.59 6.89
C VAL A 50 5.63 -9.82 5.56
N THR A 51 4.51 -9.12 5.39
CA THR A 51 3.82 -9.01 4.10
C THR A 51 3.79 -7.54 3.68
N VAL A 52 4.15 -7.26 2.43
CA VAL A 52 3.99 -5.96 1.79
C VAL A 52 2.81 -6.04 0.82
N MET A 53 1.74 -5.28 1.09
CA MET A 53 0.59 -5.14 0.20
C MET A 53 0.71 -3.81 -0.54
N PHE A 54 0.95 -3.84 -1.84
CA PHE A 54 0.92 -2.62 -2.66
C PHE A 54 -0.52 -2.17 -2.90
N GLU A 55 -0.82 -0.96 -2.46
CA GLU A 55 -2.17 -0.38 -2.49
C GLU A 55 -2.41 0.40 -3.78
N ASN A 56 -3.67 0.41 -4.22
CA ASN A 56 -4.12 1.28 -5.30
C ASN A 56 -5.50 1.85 -4.98
N ARG A 57 -6.04 2.62 -5.93
CA ARG A 57 -7.37 3.22 -5.80
C ARG A 57 -8.47 2.20 -5.49
N ALA A 58 -8.44 1.04 -6.15
CA ALA A 58 -9.47 0.01 -5.98
C ALA A 58 -9.35 -0.72 -4.63
N THR A 59 -8.13 -1.05 -4.19
CA THR A 59 -7.93 -1.66 -2.86
C THR A 59 -8.35 -0.69 -1.75
N MET A 60 -8.04 0.60 -1.89
CA MET A 60 -8.46 1.64 -0.95
C MET A 60 -9.96 1.88 -0.95
N GLN A 61 -10.59 1.95 -2.12
CA GLN A 61 -12.05 2.08 -2.20
C GLN A 61 -12.75 0.91 -1.51
N SER A 62 -12.26 -0.32 -1.74
CA SER A 62 -12.80 -1.51 -1.07
C SER A 62 -12.56 -1.48 0.44
N GLN A 63 -11.42 -0.98 0.90
CA GLN A 63 -11.09 -0.88 2.31
C GLN A 63 -12.03 0.12 3.01
N ILE A 64 -12.22 1.30 2.44
CA ILE A 64 -13.14 2.33 2.95
C ILE A 64 -14.58 1.79 2.99
N GLN A 65 -15.04 1.13 1.92
CA GLN A 65 -16.37 0.54 1.88
C GLN A 65 -16.60 -0.51 2.99
N GLU A 66 -15.62 -1.40 3.22
CA GLU A 66 -15.74 -2.38 4.30
C GLU A 66 -15.70 -1.72 5.69
N MET A 67 -14.88 -0.70 5.89
CA MET A 67 -14.82 0.08 7.15
C MET A 67 -16.16 0.72 7.46
N LEU A 68 -16.70 1.53 6.52
CA LEU A 68 -17.99 2.20 6.67
C LEU A 68 -19.12 1.20 6.96
N ARG A 69 -19.09 0.02 6.31
CA ARG A 69 -20.08 -1.05 6.51
C ARG A 69 -19.99 -1.66 7.91
N VAL A 70 -18.79 -1.98 8.38
CA VAL A 70 -18.57 -2.60 9.70
C VAL A 70 -18.94 -1.63 10.81
N GLU A 71 -18.54 -0.37 10.67
CA GLU A 71 -18.77 0.68 11.66
C GLU A 71 -20.16 1.33 11.53
N ARG A 72 -20.92 1.01 10.46
CA ARG A 72 -22.25 1.55 10.14
C ARG A 72 -22.24 3.08 10.00
N VAL A 73 -21.16 3.61 9.45
CA VAL A 73 -21.02 5.04 9.15
C VAL A 73 -21.84 5.36 7.89
N VAL A 74 -22.75 6.31 8.02
CA VAL A 74 -23.68 6.72 6.94
C VAL A 74 -23.73 8.23 6.71
N SER A 75 -23.05 9.02 7.54
CA SER A 75 -22.96 10.47 7.36
C SER A 75 -21.82 10.83 6.41
N ASP A 76 -22.03 11.89 5.61
CA ASP A 76 -21.01 12.40 4.70
C ASP A 76 -19.73 12.80 5.46
N GLU A 77 -19.86 13.37 6.65
CA GLU A 77 -18.70 13.73 7.50
C GLU A 77 -17.87 12.51 7.87
N GLY A 78 -18.51 11.41 8.27
CA GLY A 78 -17.79 10.18 8.63
C GLY A 78 -17.14 9.52 7.40
N VAL A 79 -17.80 9.58 6.24
CA VAL A 79 -17.19 9.12 4.98
C VAL A 79 -15.98 9.98 4.61
N LEU A 80 -16.06 11.30 4.79
CA LEU A 80 -14.94 12.22 4.54
C LEU A 80 -13.75 11.97 5.47
N GLU A 81 -13.98 11.58 6.73
CA GLU A 81 -12.92 11.21 7.67
C GLU A 81 -12.18 9.94 7.18
N GLU A 82 -12.90 8.90 6.77
CA GLU A 82 -12.31 7.69 6.19
C GLU A 82 -11.55 8.00 4.89
N LEU A 83 -12.14 8.79 3.99
CA LEU A 83 -11.47 9.24 2.77
C LEU A 83 -10.16 9.97 3.08
N LYS A 84 -10.14 10.83 4.11
CA LYS A 84 -8.94 11.55 4.53
C LYS A 84 -7.86 10.60 5.05
N ALA A 85 -8.24 9.55 5.78
CA ALA A 85 -7.31 8.56 6.31
C ALA A 85 -6.68 7.67 5.23
N TYR A 86 -7.47 7.23 4.24
CA TYR A 86 -7.02 6.23 3.25
C TYR A 86 -6.55 6.81 1.91
N ASN A 87 -6.99 8.01 1.51
CA ASN A 87 -6.51 8.64 0.26
C ASN A 87 -4.97 8.80 0.17
N PRO A 88 -4.22 9.07 1.26
CA PRO A 88 -2.76 9.08 1.21
C PRO A 88 -2.13 7.77 0.71
N LEU A 89 -2.82 6.63 0.85
CA LEU A 89 -2.37 5.31 0.40
C LEU A 89 -2.69 5.02 -1.07
N ILE A 90 -3.34 5.95 -1.78
CA ILE A 90 -3.54 5.85 -3.23
C ILE A 90 -2.32 6.46 -3.92
N PRO A 91 -1.57 5.71 -4.75
CA PRO A 91 -0.37 6.22 -5.41
C PRO A 91 -0.70 7.27 -6.47
N GLU A 92 0.12 8.33 -6.53
CA GLU A 92 0.21 9.25 -7.68
C GLU A 92 1.19 8.72 -8.73
N ALA A 93 1.29 9.39 -9.89
CA ALA A 93 2.21 8.99 -10.96
C ALA A 93 3.65 8.97 -10.43
N GLY A 94 4.39 7.92 -10.77
CA GLY A 94 5.74 7.69 -10.26
C GLY A 94 5.79 7.32 -8.77
N GLN A 95 4.66 6.94 -8.15
CA GLN A 95 4.62 6.45 -6.78
C GLN A 95 4.10 5.02 -6.69
N LEU A 96 4.57 4.30 -5.68
CA LEU A 96 3.89 3.13 -5.14
C LEU A 96 3.59 3.40 -3.67
N CYS A 97 2.39 3.03 -3.22
CA CYS A 97 2.03 3.02 -1.82
C CYS A 97 1.87 1.57 -1.36
N ALA A 98 2.18 1.28 -0.10
CA ALA A 98 2.03 -0.05 0.44
C ALA A 98 1.66 -0.05 1.93
N THR A 99 0.90 -1.07 2.32
CA THR A 99 0.69 -1.46 3.70
C THR A 99 1.62 -2.61 4.05
N VAL A 100 2.45 -2.45 5.07
CA VAL A 100 3.31 -3.49 5.62
C VAL A 100 2.60 -4.12 6.81
N PHE A 101 2.45 -5.45 6.79
CA PHE A 101 1.89 -6.23 7.87
C PHE A 101 2.97 -7.09 8.52
N ILE A 102 3.06 -7.04 9.84
CA ILE A 102 3.84 -7.96 10.66
C ILE A 102 2.89 -9.05 11.17
N GLU A 103 2.99 -10.24 10.58
CA GLU A 103 2.05 -11.34 10.73
C GLU A 103 2.49 -12.30 11.84
N LEU A 104 2.20 -11.92 13.08
CA LEU A 104 2.51 -12.69 14.28
C LEU A 104 1.21 -13.24 14.88
N VAL A 105 1.15 -14.56 15.10
CA VAL A 105 -0.09 -15.26 15.50
C VAL A 105 -0.12 -15.66 16.97
N THR A 106 0.95 -15.38 17.72
CA THR A 106 1.06 -15.68 19.15
C THR A 106 1.72 -14.54 19.92
N ASP A 107 1.37 -14.41 21.20
CA ASP A 107 1.97 -13.41 22.11
C ASP A 107 3.49 -13.57 22.23
N ASP A 108 3.99 -14.80 22.21
CA ASP A 108 5.43 -15.07 22.32
C ASP A 108 6.17 -14.60 21.07
N GLN A 109 5.61 -14.81 19.88
CA GLN A 109 6.13 -14.24 18.64
C GLN A 109 6.13 -12.70 18.69
N MET A 110 5.05 -12.08 19.19
CA MET A 110 4.97 -10.62 19.33
C MET A 110 6.05 -10.07 20.26
N ARG A 111 6.26 -10.69 21.42
CA ARG A 111 7.30 -10.29 22.38
C ARG A 111 8.71 -10.45 21.81
N GLU A 112 8.93 -11.48 20.99
CA GLU A 112 10.22 -11.73 20.37
C GLU A 112 10.51 -10.75 19.22
N TRP A 113 9.55 -10.57 18.31
CA TRP A 113 9.81 -9.94 17.01
C TRP A 113 9.55 -8.45 16.99
N LEU A 114 8.54 -7.92 17.68
CA LEU A 114 8.24 -6.49 17.61
C LEU A 114 9.39 -5.58 18.12
N PRO A 115 10.19 -5.96 19.14
CA PRO A 115 11.38 -5.19 19.51
C PRO A 115 12.53 -5.31 18.50
N LYS A 116 12.60 -6.42 17.76
CA LYS A 116 13.59 -6.59 16.69
C LYS A 116 13.20 -5.73 15.49
N LEU A 117 11.93 -5.66 15.14
CA LEU A 117 11.46 -4.98 13.93
C LEU A 117 11.26 -3.47 14.10
N VAL A 118 11.89 -2.83 15.09
CA VAL A 118 11.93 -1.36 15.18
C VAL A 118 12.58 -0.79 13.92
N ASP A 119 11.99 0.26 13.35
CA ASP A 119 12.38 0.91 12.09
C ASP A 119 12.21 0.04 10.82
N ILE A 120 11.45 -1.06 10.89
CA ILE A 120 11.17 -1.87 9.70
C ILE A 120 10.48 -1.06 8.61
N GLU A 121 9.62 -0.11 8.97
CA GLU A 121 8.88 0.75 8.06
C GLU A 121 9.77 1.69 7.23
N LYS A 122 10.96 2.01 7.74
CA LYS A 122 11.98 2.82 7.04
C LYS A 122 12.98 1.96 6.29
N SER A 123 12.93 0.64 6.50
CA SER A 123 13.93 -0.31 6.03
C SER A 123 13.45 -1.15 4.85
N ILE A 124 12.18 -1.06 4.46
CA ILE A 124 11.69 -1.67 3.22
C ILE A 124 12.14 -0.82 2.02
N ALA A 125 12.64 -1.48 0.98
CA ALA A 125 13.06 -0.82 -0.25
C ALA A 125 12.73 -1.67 -1.49
N ILE A 126 12.71 -1.02 -2.64
CA ILE A 126 12.62 -1.67 -3.94
C ILE A 126 13.98 -1.59 -4.61
N LYS A 127 14.55 -2.74 -4.95
CA LYS A 127 15.82 -2.84 -5.66
C LYS A 127 15.56 -3.15 -7.13
N LEU A 128 16.15 -2.35 -8.00
CA LEU A 128 16.03 -2.47 -9.45
C LEU A 128 17.17 -3.33 -10.02
N ALA A 129 17.00 -3.81 -11.25
CA ALA A 129 17.95 -4.69 -11.93
C ALA A 129 19.36 -4.08 -12.03
N ASN A 130 19.44 -2.76 -12.25
CA ASN A 130 20.70 -2.01 -12.30
C ASN A 130 21.37 -1.77 -10.93
N GLY A 131 20.77 -2.26 -9.83
CA GLY A 131 21.28 -2.13 -8.47
C GLY A 131 20.84 -0.86 -7.74
N GLU A 132 20.10 0.05 -8.37
CA GLU A 132 19.49 1.17 -7.67
C GLU A 132 18.50 0.70 -6.60
N VAL A 133 18.41 1.44 -5.50
CA VAL A 133 17.53 1.14 -4.38
C VAL A 133 16.61 2.34 -4.12
N VAL A 134 15.32 2.13 -4.34
CA VAL A 134 14.26 3.09 -4.02
C VAL A 134 13.78 2.82 -2.61
N LYS A 135 14.15 3.70 -1.67
CA LYS A 135 13.78 3.55 -0.25
C LYS A 135 12.33 3.94 0.00
N ALA A 136 11.70 3.26 0.95
CA ALA A 136 10.42 3.68 1.47
C ALA A 136 10.53 4.97 2.27
N THR A 137 9.45 5.76 2.23
CA THR A 137 9.15 6.85 3.16
C THR A 137 7.87 6.49 3.89
N VAL A 138 7.85 6.65 5.21
CA VAL A 138 6.66 6.40 6.04
C VAL A 138 5.64 7.50 5.77
N ASP A 139 4.36 7.13 5.73
CA ASP A 139 3.27 8.12 5.70
C ASP A 139 3.34 9.04 6.93
N GLU A 140 3.16 10.35 6.71
CA GLU A 140 3.38 11.34 7.76
C GLU A 140 2.39 11.18 8.93
N ALA A 141 1.12 10.93 8.63
CA ALA A 141 0.09 10.75 9.66
C ALA A 141 0.29 9.44 10.43
N HIS A 142 0.78 8.39 9.76
CA HIS A 142 1.17 7.15 10.43
C HIS A 142 2.38 7.36 11.34
N ALA A 143 3.39 8.09 10.88
CA ALA A 143 4.60 8.36 11.65
C ALA A 143 4.31 9.09 12.97
N GLU A 144 3.34 10.01 12.99
CA GLU A 144 2.89 10.69 14.21
C GLU A 144 2.28 9.74 15.27
N GLN A 145 1.74 8.60 14.83
CA GLN A 145 1.15 7.60 15.72
C GLN A 145 2.18 6.61 16.27
N LEU A 146 3.36 6.51 15.65
CA LEU A 146 4.47 5.66 16.08
C LEU A 146 5.19 6.28 17.29
N THR A 147 4.55 6.22 18.45
CA THR A 147 5.02 6.83 19.71
C THR A 147 5.93 5.92 20.54
N ARG A 148 5.99 4.63 20.23
CA ARG A 148 6.78 3.64 20.98
C ARG A 148 8.17 3.49 20.38
N GLU A 149 9.21 3.84 21.14
CA GLU A 149 10.59 3.81 20.65
C GLU A 149 11.22 2.40 20.61
N THR A 150 10.70 1.47 21.42
CA THR A 150 11.34 0.15 21.64
C THR A 150 10.56 -1.03 21.06
N VAL A 151 9.37 -0.78 20.52
CA VAL A 151 8.47 -1.80 19.99
C VAL A 151 7.72 -1.21 18.81
N THR A 152 7.80 -1.88 17.66
CA THR A 152 7.11 -1.42 16.45
C THR A 152 5.60 -1.77 16.46
N ALA A 153 4.84 -1.11 15.58
CA ALA A 153 3.43 -1.43 15.32
C ALA A 153 3.32 -2.65 14.39
N ALA A 154 2.18 -3.37 14.42
CA ALA A 154 1.99 -4.52 13.54
C ALA A 154 1.64 -4.13 12.09
N VAL A 155 1.31 -2.86 11.85
CA VAL A 155 0.91 -2.33 10.54
C VAL A 155 1.64 -1.02 10.29
N HIS A 156 2.14 -0.84 9.07
CA HIS A 156 2.75 0.40 8.62
C HIS A 156 2.29 0.83 7.24
N TYR A 157 2.21 2.13 7.04
CA TYR A 157 1.91 2.74 5.75
C TYR A 157 3.17 3.40 5.20
N ILE A 158 3.56 2.99 3.99
CA ILE A 158 4.78 3.45 3.34
C ILE A 158 4.53 3.84 1.88
N ARG A 159 5.42 4.66 1.36
CA ARG A 159 5.42 5.16 -0.02
C ARG A 159 6.80 5.05 -0.62
N PHE A 160 6.87 4.82 -1.93
CA PHE A 160 8.07 4.84 -2.73
C PHE A 160 7.92 5.91 -3.81
N GLN A 161 8.90 6.80 -3.91
CA GLN A 161 8.95 7.81 -4.96
C GLN A 161 9.99 7.40 -6.00
N PHE A 162 9.53 7.22 -7.24
CA PHE A 162 10.39 6.87 -8.36
C PHE A 162 10.70 8.10 -9.21
N THR A 163 11.92 8.15 -9.74
CA THR A 163 12.25 9.03 -10.87
C THR A 163 11.76 8.42 -12.18
N PRO A 164 11.57 9.21 -13.25
CA PRO A 164 11.19 8.67 -14.56
C PRO A 164 12.14 7.58 -15.07
N GLN A 165 13.45 7.73 -14.81
CA GLN A 165 14.47 6.73 -15.17
C GLN A 165 14.29 5.43 -14.38
N GLN A 166 13.98 5.52 -13.09
CA GLN A 166 13.70 4.35 -12.27
C GLN A 166 12.42 3.63 -12.69
N VAL A 167 11.39 4.34 -13.16
CA VAL A 167 10.19 3.70 -13.74
C VAL A 167 10.53 2.93 -15.03
N VAL A 168 11.40 3.49 -15.87
CA VAL A 168 11.90 2.79 -17.08
C VAL A 168 12.68 1.54 -16.70
N GLU A 169 13.52 1.62 -15.66
CA GLU A 169 14.28 0.47 -15.17
C GLU A 169 13.38 -0.59 -14.53
N PHE A 170 12.42 -0.18 -13.69
CA PHE A 170 11.41 -1.07 -13.11
C PHE A 170 10.67 -1.86 -14.19
N ALA A 171 10.39 -1.22 -15.33
CA ALA A 171 9.71 -1.86 -16.46
C ALA A 171 10.51 -2.97 -17.14
N LYS A 172 11.81 -3.10 -16.88
CA LYS A 172 12.65 -4.16 -17.44
C LYS A 172 12.53 -5.49 -16.70
N GLY A 173 11.93 -5.50 -15.50
CA GLY A 173 11.85 -6.69 -14.66
C GLY A 173 13.01 -6.79 -13.66
N ASP A 174 13.25 -8.00 -13.15
CA ASP A 174 14.26 -8.33 -12.12
C ASP A 174 14.21 -7.39 -10.90
N VAL A 175 12.99 -7.00 -10.53
CA VAL A 175 12.73 -6.10 -9.40
C VAL A 175 12.60 -6.93 -8.12
N GLN A 176 13.23 -6.46 -7.04
CA GLN A 176 13.12 -7.09 -5.72
C GLN A 176 12.49 -6.13 -4.71
N VAL A 177 11.65 -6.67 -3.82
CA VAL A 177 11.34 -6.04 -2.54
C VAL A 177 12.34 -6.57 -1.52
N ILE A 178 13.01 -5.66 -0.81
CA ILE A 178 14.04 -6.01 0.16
C ILE A 178 13.78 -5.31 1.49
N SER A 179 14.29 -5.90 2.56
CA SER A 179 14.47 -5.23 3.85
C SER A 179 15.95 -5.00 4.12
N THR A 180 16.31 -3.78 4.47
CA THR A 180 17.68 -3.40 4.87
C THR A 180 17.86 -3.38 6.39
N LEU A 181 16.86 -3.84 7.16
CA LEU A 181 16.93 -3.88 8.61
C LEU A 181 17.88 -5.01 9.04
N SER A 182 18.85 -4.70 9.89
CA SER A 182 19.97 -5.61 10.21
C SER A 182 19.54 -6.96 10.82
N ASN A 183 18.38 -7.01 11.49
CA ASN A 183 17.81 -8.22 12.08
C ASN A 183 16.66 -8.82 11.27
N TYR A 184 16.42 -8.31 10.05
CA TYR A 184 15.43 -8.83 9.11
C TYR A 184 15.87 -8.55 7.65
N LEU A 185 16.94 -9.20 7.19
CA LEU A 185 17.54 -8.97 5.86
C LEU A 185 16.93 -9.85 4.75
N GLU A 186 15.60 -9.81 4.64
CA GLU A 186 14.86 -10.58 3.64
C GLU A 186 14.85 -9.90 2.28
N ALA A 187 14.79 -10.70 1.22
CA ALA A 187 14.67 -10.22 -0.16
C ALA A 187 13.80 -11.19 -0.97
N VAL A 188 12.93 -10.63 -1.80
CA VAL A 188 12.04 -11.41 -2.67
C VAL A 188 11.97 -10.76 -4.04
N GLU A 189 12.15 -11.58 -5.07
CA GLU A 189 11.98 -11.17 -6.45
C GLU A 189 10.50 -11.10 -6.81
N LEU A 190 10.10 -10.02 -7.47
CA LEU A 190 8.73 -9.81 -7.92
C LEU A 190 8.47 -10.63 -9.18
N ALA A 191 7.39 -11.40 -9.18
CA ALA A 191 6.93 -12.07 -10.39
C ALA A 191 6.54 -11.05 -11.48
N ASP A 192 6.70 -11.43 -12.75
CA ASP A 192 6.39 -10.57 -13.90
C ASP A 192 4.97 -9.98 -13.87
N PHE A 193 3.99 -10.76 -13.43
CA PHE A 193 2.60 -10.28 -13.33
C PHE A 193 2.44 -9.20 -12.24
N THR A 194 3.24 -9.24 -11.19
CA THR A 194 3.27 -8.21 -10.14
C THR A 194 3.95 -6.97 -10.68
N VAL A 195 5.11 -7.11 -11.34
CA VAL A 195 5.81 -5.98 -11.99
C VAL A 195 4.87 -5.27 -12.97
N ALA A 196 4.19 -6.02 -13.83
CA ALA A 196 3.22 -5.48 -14.78
C ALA A 196 2.06 -4.75 -14.08
N GLU A 197 1.53 -5.30 -12.99
CA GLU A 197 0.46 -4.69 -12.20
C GLU A 197 0.91 -3.40 -11.49
N LEU A 198 2.11 -3.36 -10.92
CA LEU A 198 2.62 -2.16 -10.23
C LEU A 198 3.03 -1.06 -11.21
N LEU A 199 3.44 -1.42 -12.43
CA LEU A 199 3.71 -0.45 -13.49
C LEU A 199 2.49 0.38 -13.88
N THR A 200 1.27 -0.15 -13.71
CA THR A 200 0.06 0.64 -13.98
C THR A 200 -0.05 1.81 -13.01
N ASP A 201 0.36 1.65 -11.75
CA ASP A 201 0.29 2.73 -10.76
C ASP A 201 1.41 3.78 -10.96
N LEU A 202 2.57 3.32 -11.44
CA LEU A 202 3.73 4.17 -11.71
C LEU A 202 3.55 5.06 -12.96
N ARG A 203 2.82 4.58 -13.98
CA ARG A 203 2.63 5.25 -15.27
C ARG A 203 1.29 5.95 -15.39
N ASP A 204 0.25 5.24 -14.96
CA ASP A 204 -1.08 5.72 -14.60
C ASP A 204 -0.95 6.98 -13.80
#